data_AF-A0A0C9VR69-F1
#
_entry.id   AF-A0A0C9VR69-F1
#
_cell.length_a   1.000
_cell.length_b   1.000
_cell.length_c   1.000
_cell.angle_alpha   90.00
_cell.angle_beta   90.00
_cell.angle_gamma   90.00
#
_symmetry.space_group_name_H-M   'P 1'
#
loop_
_entity.id
_entity.type
_entity.pdbx_description
1 polymer ?
#
loop_
_entity_poly.entity_id
_entity_poly.type
_entity_poly.pdbx_seq_one_letter_code
_entity_poly.pdbx_strand_id
1 'polypeptide(L)'
;MFSNNSQIRYVWPHQWNFGKILYIWIRYYGITLLIFDVTQIHLFTRPGITSDTVCVAMDSIIRVVGAILLWSIEIVMQLRIYALYNRSWKVAAINFFLFMVSIAGFTWILVHNALRRHAVIAAAIHLPLPGCPSIHTGIEWAQWVP
;
A
#
# COMPACT_ATOMS: atom_id res chain seq x y z
N MET A 1 15.14 23.97 19.16
CA MET A 1 15.99 23.20 18.20
C MET A 1 16.15 21.80 18.78
N PHE A 2 15.19 20.93 18.49
CA PHE A 2 15.03 19.65 19.18
C PHE A 2 16.00 18.59 18.63
N SER A 3 16.92 18.19 19.50
CA SER A 3 17.67 16.93 19.62
C SER A 3 17.44 15.83 18.53
N ASN A 4 18.02 15.99 17.35
CA ASN A 4 18.23 14.86 16.42
C ASN A 4 19.29 13.87 16.95
N ASN A 5 20.24 14.31 17.77
CA ASN A 5 21.39 13.50 18.20
C ASN A 5 21.05 12.40 19.22
N SER A 6 19.96 12.54 19.98
CA SER A 6 19.56 11.54 20.99
C SER A 6 18.87 10.33 20.36
N GLN A 7 17.99 10.51 19.38
CA GLN A 7 17.32 9.40 18.69
C GLN A 7 18.31 8.50 17.93
N ILE A 8 19.31 9.11 17.27
CA ILE A 8 20.31 8.39 16.48
C ILE A 8 21.21 7.54 17.40
N ARG A 9 21.59 8.07 18.57
CA ARG A 9 22.54 7.41 19.47
C ARG A 9 21.99 6.20 20.21
N TYR A 10 20.67 6.09 20.39
CA TYR A 10 20.06 4.93 21.07
C TYR A 10 19.47 3.90 20.10
N VAL A 11 19.03 4.30 18.90
CA VAL A 11 18.54 3.36 17.88
C VAL A 11 19.68 2.69 17.12
N TRP A 12 20.79 3.40 16.88
CA TRP A 12 21.82 2.93 15.96
C TRP A 12 22.86 1.92 16.49
N PRO A 13 23.31 1.92 17.77
CA PRO A 13 24.37 1.00 18.21
C PRO A 13 23.88 -0.38 18.66
N HIS A 14 22.56 -0.60 18.71
CA HIS A 14 22.01 -1.91 19.08
C HIS A 14 22.10 -2.91 17.91
N GLN A 15 22.40 -4.17 18.25
CA GLN A 15 22.65 -5.27 17.32
C GLN A 15 21.54 -5.38 16.27
N TRP A 16 21.89 -5.76 15.03
CA TRP A 16 20.94 -5.91 13.92
C TRP A 16 19.87 -6.95 14.25
N ASN A 17 18.80 -6.48 14.88
CA ASN A 17 17.65 -7.31 15.22
C ASN A 17 16.60 -7.16 14.10
N PHE A 18 15.83 -8.22 13.88
CA PHE A 18 14.77 -8.29 12.88
C PHE A 18 13.79 -7.10 12.97
N GLY A 19 13.51 -6.62 14.19
CA GLY A 19 12.69 -5.43 14.42
C GLY A 19 13.26 -4.12 13.87
N LYS A 20 14.60 -3.96 13.82
CA LYS A 20 15.27 -2.76 13.27
C LYS A 20 15.19 -2.74 11.74
N ILE A 21 15.32 -3.90 11.10
CA ILE A 21 15.16 -4.05 9.64
C ILE A 21 13.72 -3.72 9.23
N LEU A 22 12.74 -4.26 9.95
CA LEU A 22 11.31 -3.98 9.69
C LEU A 22 10.95 -2.51 9.90
N TYR A 23 11.50 -1.87 10.96
CA TYR A 23 11.27 -0.45 11.21
C TYR A 23 11.82 0.42 10.08
N ILE A 24 13.04 0.13 9.62
CA ILE A 24 13.66 0.81 8.48
C ILE A 24 12.81 0.56 7.22
N TRP A 25 12.41 -0.68 6.94
CA TRP A 25 11.57 -1.02 5.79
C TRP A 25 10.30 -0.18 5.74
N ILE A 26 9.48 -0.19 6.80
CA ILE A 26 8.22 0.55 6.84
C ILE A 26 8.45 2.06 6.67
N ARG A 27 9.48 2.61 7.34
CA ARG A 27 9.80 4.04 7.29
C ARG A 27 10.24 4.49 5.89
N TYR A 28 11.22 3.81 5.29
CA TYR A 28 11.78 4.21 4.00
C TYR A 28 10.82 3.89 2.85
N TYR A 29 10.12 2.75 2.90
CA TYR A 29 9.13 2.38 1.90
C TYR A 29 7.96 3.37 1.88
N GLY A 30 7.45 3.76 3.07
CA GLY A 30 6.41 4.78 3.19
C GLY A 30 6.83 6.16 2.65
N ILE A 31 8.07 6.60 2.90
CA ILE A 31 8.59 7.87 2.36
C ILE A 31 8.70 7.82 0.84
N THR A 32 9.18 6.70 0.29
CA THR A 32 9.36 6.55 -1.16
C THR A 32 8.01 6.55 -1.88
N LEU A 33 7.02 5.88 -1.28
CA LEU A 33 5.62 5.92 -1.71
C LEU A 33 5.05 7.34 -1.75
N LEU A 34 5.26 8.11 -0.68
CA LEU A 34 4.78 9.48 -0.56
C LEU A 34 5.38 10.39 -1.64
N ILE A 35 6.69 10.24 -1.90
CA ILE A 35 7.37 11.00 -2.96
C ILE A 35 6.82 10.62 -4.34
N PHE A 36 6.60 9.32 -4.58
CA PHE A 36 6.03 8.85 -5.84
C PHE A 36 4.63 9.43 -6.07
N ASP A 37 3.76 9.38 -5.06
CA ASP A 37 2.39 9.89 -5.11
C ASP A 37 2.34 11.41 -5.41
N VAL A 38 3.14 12.20 -4.71
CA VAL A 38 3.24 13.65 -4.93
C VAL A 38 3.78 13.97 -6.32
N THR A 39 4.78 13.23 -6.79
CA THR A 39 5.36 13.41 -8.13
C THR A 39 4.33 13.10 -9.21
N GLN A 40 3.54 12.04 -9.03
CA GLN A 40 2.43 11.67 -9.90
C GLN A 40 1.37 12.77 -10.02
N ILE A 41 0.89 13.32 -8.91
CA ILE A 41 -0.13 14.38 -8.90
C ILE A 41 0.39 15.61 -9.67
N HIS A 42 1.64 15.99 -9.46
CA HIS A 42 2.25 17.12 -10.16
C HIS A 42 2.42 16.87 -11.66
N LEU A 43 2.75 15.65 -12.09
CA LEU A 43 2.89 15.28 -13.49
C LEU A 43 1.52 15.22 -14.19
N PHE A 44 0.48 14.69 -13.54
CA PHE A 44 -0.87 14.61 -14.12
C PHE A 44 -1.62 15.95 -14.19
N THR A 45 -1.18 16.94 -13.42
CA THR A 45 -1.70 18.32 -13.52
C THR A 45 -1.17 19.05 -14.77
N ARG A 46 -0.07 18.57 -15.38
CA ARG A 46 0.51 19.15 -16.60
C ARG A 46 -0.19 18.58 -17.84
N PRO A 47 -0.90 19.39 -18.66
CA PRO A 47 -1.54 18.90 -19.88
C PRO A 47 -0.49 18.46 -20.89
N GLY A 48 -0.58 17.21 -21.39
CA GLY A 48 0.26 16.70 -22.49
C GLY A 48 0.89 15.31 -22.31
N ILE A 49 0.86 14.71 -21.10
CA ILE A 49 1.50 13.39 -20.81
C ILE A 49 0.47 12.32 -20.39
N THR A 50 -0.80 12.68 -20.25
CA THR A 50 -1.86 11.77 -19.79
C THR A 50 -2.41 10.92 -20.93
N SER A 51 -2.23 9.60 -20.84
CA SER A 51 -2.94 8.60 -21.67
C SER A 51 -3.77 7.69 -20.77
N ASP A 52 -4.88 7.18 -21.27
CA ASP A 52 -5.86 6.40 -20.48
C ASP A 52 -5.25 5.14 -19.87
N THR A 53 -4.32 4.49 -20.58
CA THR A 53 -3.64 3.28 -20.11
C THR A 53 -2.71 3.57 -18.94
N VAL A 54 -1.95 4.67 -18.98
CA VAL A 54 -1.09 5.08 -17.87
C VAL A 54 -1.93 5.51 -16.68
N CYS A 55 -3.09 6.12 -16.90
CA CYS A 55 -4.00 6.48 -15.81
C CYS A 55 -4.47 5.27 -14.98
N VAL A 56 -4.98 4.25 -15.66
CA VAL A 56 -5.48 3.02 -15.02
C VAL A 56 -4.37 2.22 -14.38
N ALA A 57 -3.23 2.12 -15.07
CA ALA A 57 -2.06 1.42 -14.55
C ALA A 57 -1.58 2.07 -13.25
N MET A 58 -1.55 3.41 -13.18
CA MET A 58 -1.02 4.12 -12.03
C MET A 58 -1.93 4.03 -10.80
N ASP A 59 -3.26 4.14 -10.95
CA ASP A 59 -4.19 3.91 -9.82
C ASP A 59 -4.06 2.48 -9.27
N SER A 60 -3.93 1.50 -10.18
CA SER A 60 -3.73 0.10 -9.80
C SER A 60 -2.40 -0.09 -9.04
N ILE A 61 -1.32 0.53 -9.52
CA ILE A 61 0.00 0.48 -8.87
C ILE A 61 -0.07 1.10 -7.46
N ILE A 62 -0.64 2.30 -7.31
CA ILE A 62 -0.73 2.96 -6.00
C ILE A 62 -1.47 2.08 -4.99
N ARG A 63 -2.58 1.45 -5.41
CA ARG A 63 -3.33 0.51 -4.56
C ARG A 63 -2.50 -0.71 -4.14
N VAL A 64 -1.77 -1.32 -5.08
CA VAL A 64 -0.91 -2.49 -4.77
C VAL A 64 0.21 -2.11 -3.82
N VAL A 65 0.90 -1.00 -4.08
CA VAL A 65 2.06 -0.61 -3.27
C VAL A 65 1.62 -0.14 -1.87
N GLY A 66 0.45 0.50 -1.76
CA GLY A 66 -0.19 0.78 -0.47
C GLY A 66 -0.55 -0.49 0.30
N ALA A 67 -1.07 -1.52 -0.37
CA ALA A 67 -1.37 -2.81 0.25
C ALA A 67 -0.13 -3.54 0.74
N ILE A 68 0.98 -3.49 -0.01
CA ILE A 68 2.27 -4.06 0.43
C ILE A 68 2.73 -3.43 1.74
N LEU A 69 2.54 -2.11 1.91
CA LEU A 69 2.86 -1.42 3.15
C LEU A 69 1.96 -1.88 4.31
N LEU A 70 0.64 -1.98 4.08
CA LEU A 70 -0.31 -2.47 5.08
C LEU A 70 -0.02 -3.92 5.50
N TRP A 71 0.23 -4.80 4.53
CA TRP A 71 0.64 -6.19 4.77
C TRP A 71 1.93 -6.28 5.59
N SER A 72 2.90 -5.41 5.28
CA SER A 72 4.15 -5.33 6.05
C SER A 72 3.87 -4.96 7.51
N ILE A 73 2.98 -4.01 7.79
CA ILE A 73 2.62 -3.57 9.15
C ILE A 73 1.89 -4.70 9.91
N GLU A 74 0.95 -5.36 9.26
CA GLU A 74 0.18 -6.47 9.86
C GLU A 74 1.11 -7.61 10.30
N ILE A 75 2.05 -8.00 9.45
CA ILE A 75 3.07 -9.02 9.76
C ILE A 75 3.88 -8.62 11.01
N VAL A 76 4.31 -7.35 11.11
CA VAL A 76 5.06 -6.86 12.28
C VAL A 76 4.21 -6.92 13.57
N MET A 77 2.93 -6.57 13.47
CA MET A 77 2.02 -6.65 14.62
C MET A 77 1.87 -8.09 15.11
N GLN A 78 1.72 -9.06 14.20
CA GLN A 78 1.61 -10.48 14.55
C GLN A 78 2.90 -11.02 15.19
N LEU A 79 4.06 -10.64 14.66
CA LEU A 79 5.37 -10.98 15.25
C LEU A 79 5.54 -10.43 16.67
N ARG A 80 5.09 -9.20 16.92
CA ARG A 80 5.14 -8.58 18.25
C ARG A 80 4.21 -9.29 19.24
N ILE A 81 3.00 -9.64 18.82
CA ILE A 81 2.05 -10.40 19.64
C ILE A 81 2.62 -11.79 19.94
N TYR A 82 3.22 -12.46 18.96
CA TYR A 82 3.83 -13.78 19.13
C TYR A 82 4.97 -13.77 20.17
N ALA A 83 5.79 -12.72 20.17
CA ALA A 83 6.82 -12.53 21.18
C ALA A 83 6.23 -12.27 22.58
N LEU A 84 5.13 -11.52 22.68
CA LEU A 84 4.45 -11.22 23.95
C LEU A 84 3.73 -12.45 24.54
N TYR A 85 3.20 -13.33 23.68
CA TYR A 85 2.43 -14.52 24.07
C TYR A 85 3.28 -15.79 24.22
N ASN A 86 4.53 -15.63 24.65
CA ASN A 86 5.48 -16.71 24.92
C ASN A 86 5.53 -17.80 23.83
N ARG A 87 5.56 -17.39 22.56
CA ARG A 87 5.75 -18.30 21.41
C ARG A 87 4.60 -19.30 21.16
N SER A 88 3.38 -19.02 21.65
CA SER A 88 2.20 -19.88 21.41
C SER A 88 1.82 -19.91 19.92
N TRP A 89 2.09 -21.04 19.25
CA TRP A 89 1.90 -21.21 17.80
C TRP A 89 0.43 -21.12 17.36
N LYS A 90 -0.52 -21.45 18.25
CA LYS A 90 -1.96 -21.47 17.95
C LYS A 90 -2.49 -20.08 17.60
N VAL A 91 -2.07 -19.06 18.34
CA VAL A 91 -2.49 -17.66 18.13
C VAL A 91 -1.87 -17.10 16.85
N ALA A 92 -0.62 -17.47 16.56
CA ALA A 92 0.04 -17.09 15.32
C ALA A 92 -0.62 -17.73 14.09
N ALA A 93 -1.01 -19.00 14.16
CA ALA A 93 -1.65 -19.70 13.05
C ALA A 93 -3.02 -19.10 12.68
N ILE A 94 -3.85 -18.74 13.67
CA ILE A 94 -5.16 -18.13 13.42
C ILE A 94 -5.01 -16.75 12.76
N ASN A 95 -4.11 -15.91 13.28
CA ASN A 95 -3.87 -14.57 12.72
C ASN A 95 -3.27 -14.63 11.31
N PHE A 96 -2.34 -15.57 11.09
CA PHE A 96 -1.78 -15.78 9.76
C PHE A 96 -2.84 -16.26 8.76
N PHE A 97 -3.75 -17.13 9.19
CA PHE A 97 -4.86 -17.57 8.33
C PHE A 97 -5.79 -16.42 7.95
N LEU A 98 -6.19 -15.58 8.92
CA LEU A 98 -6.99 -14.39 8.64
C LEU A 98 -6.29 -13.45 7.64
N PHE A 99 -4.99 -13.29 7.81
CA PHE A 99 -4.17 -12.48 6.91
C PHE A 99 -4.11 -13.03 5.48
N MET A 100 -4.04 -14.36 5.30
CA MET A 100 -4.12 -14.94 3.97
C MET A 100 -5.49 -14.74 3.32
N VAL A 101 -6.57 -14.79 4.10
CA VAL A 101 -7.93 -14.49 3.61
C VAL A 101 -8.03 -13.04 3.15
N SER A 102 -7.44 -12.09 3.88
CA SER A 102 -7.46 -10.67 3.47
C SER A 102 -6.62 -10.40 2.22
N ILE A 103 -5.46 -11.04 2.06
CA ILE A 103 -4.67 -10.99 0.81
C ILE A 103 -5.48 -11.53 -0.38
N ALA A 104 -6.16 -12.66 -0.19
CA ALA A 104 -6.98 -13.28 -1.24
C ALA A 104 -8.15 -12.37 -1.63
N GLY A 105 -8.85 -11.80 -0.65
CA GLY A 105 -9.93 -10.84 -0.86
C GLY A 105 -9.46 -9.58 -1.60
N PHE A 106 -8.33 -9.00 -1.18
CA PHE A 106 -7.73 -7.84 -1.84
C PHE A 106 -7.37 -8.14 -3.30
N THR A 107 -6.72 -9.27 -3.55
CA THR A 107 -6.30 -9.67 -4.91
C THR A 107 -7.51 -9.90 -5.81
N TRP A 108 -8.56 -10.55 -5.28
CA TRP A 108 -9.81 -10.76 -5.99
C TRP A 108 -10.50 -9.43 -6.36
N ILE A 109 -10.62 -8.51 -5.40
CA ILE A 109 -11.21 -7.18 -5.63
C ILE A 109 -10.40 -6.41 -6.67
N LEU A 110 -9.07 -6.47 -6.61
CA LEU A 110 -8.20 -5.78 -7.56
C LEU A 110 -8.38 -6.31 -8.99
N VAL A 111 -8.39 -7.63 -9.17
CA VAL A 111 -8.61 -8.26 -10.48
C VAL A 111 -10.01 -7.93 -11.00
N HIS A 112 -11.04 -8.02 -10.15
CA HIS A 112 -12.42 -7.70 -10.53
C HIS A 112 -12.58 -6.23 -10.94
N ASN A 113 -11.96 -5.31 -10.19
CA ASN A 113 -11.97 -3.87 -10.50
C ASN A 113 -11.19 -3.53 -11.76
N ALA A 114 -10.03 -4.15 -11.98
CA ALA A 114 -9.24 -3.94 -13.19
C ALA A 114 -10.05 -4.32 -14.45
N LEU A 115 -10.67 -5.50 -14.44
CA LEU A 115 -11.50 -5.98 -15.56
C LEU A 115 -12.72 -5.09 -15.81
N ARG A 116 -13.39 -4.62 -14.75
CA ARG A 116 -14.57 -3.73 -14.86
C ARG A 116 -14.18 -2.33 -15.34
N ARG A 117 -13.06 -1.78 -14.88
CA ARG A 117 -12.57 -0.45 -15.29
C ARG A 117 -12.19 -0.42 -16.77
N HIS A 118 -11.57 -1.46 -17.32
CA HIS A 118 -11.28 -1.53 -18.75
C HIS A 118 -12.55 -1.39 -19.61
N ALA A 119 -13.67 -1.97 -19.18
CA ALA A 119 -14.94 -1.88 -19.90
C ALA A 119 -15.62 -0.50 -19.79
N VAL A 120 -15.53 0.16 -18.64
CA VAL A 120 -16.13 1.51 -18.43
C VAL A 120 -15.33 2.59 -19.16
N ILE A 121 -14.01 2.44 -19.25
CA ILE A 121 -13.14 3.40 -19.93
C ILE A 121 -13.37 3.38 -21.44
N ALA A 122 -13.61 2.20 -22.02
CA ALA A 122 -14.01 2.10 -23.43
C ALA A 122 -15.26 2.92 -23.76
N ALA A 123 -16.17 3.12 -22.79
CA ALA A 123 -17.36 3.97 -22.95
C ALA A 123 -17.09 5.47 -22.70
N ALA A 124 -16.05 5.82 -21.92
CA ALA A 124 -15.72 7.20 -21.55
C ALA A 124 -14.84 7.95 -22.57
N ILE A 125 -14.28 7.24 -23.56
CA ILE A 125 -13.44 7.77 -24.65
C ILE A 125 -14.07 8.95 -25.43
N HIS A 126 -15.39 9.12 -25.33
CA HIS A 126 -16.12 10.19 -26.03
C HIS A 126 -16.06 11.57 -25.35
N LEU A 127 -15.48 11.70 -24.14
CA LEU A 127 -15.39 13.00 -23.47
C LEU A 127 -13.94 13.53 -23.44
N PRO A 128 -13.68 14.76 -23.92
CA PRO A 128 -12.37 15.40 -23.81
C PRO A 128 -12.20 15.98 -22.39
N LEU A 129 -11.79 15.14 -21.44
CA LEU A 129 -11.46 15.59 -20.08
C LEU A 129 -9.95 15.87 -19.95
N PRO A 130 -9.54 17.06 -19.47
CA PRO A 130 -8.17 17.34 -19.09
C PRO A 130 -7.88 16.67 -17.74
N GLY A 131 -7.62 15.36 -17.75
CA GLY A 131 -7.24 14.61 -16.56
C GLY A 131 -7.71 13.16 -16.55
N CYS A 132 -7.13 12.42 -15.61
CA CYS A 132 -7.46 11.03 -15.32
C CYS A 132 -8.86 10.88 -14.70
N PRO A 133 -9.83 10.17 -15.32
CA PRO A 133 -11.12 9.93 -14.70
C PRO A 133 -10.98 8.93 -13.53
N SER A 134 -11.28 9.38 -12.33
CA SER A 134 -11.32 8.54 -11.13
C SER A 134 -12.60 7.71 -11.09
N ILE A 135 -12.60 6.57 -11.79
CA ILE A 135 -13.76 5.68 -11.89
C ILE A 135 -13.86 4.83 -10.62
N HIS A 136 -14.71 5.30 -9.71
CA HIS A 136 -15.04 4.59 -8.48
C HIS A 136 -16.02 3.46 -8.79
N THR A 137 -15.56 2.21 -8.77
CA THR A 137 -16.41 1.04 -9.01
C THR A 137 -17.30 0.66 -7.80
N GLY A 138 -17.36 1.51 -6.76
CA GLY A 138 -18.25 1.35 -5.59
C GLY A 138 -17.84 0.24 -4.60
N ILE A 139 -17.00 -0.71 -5.00
CA ILE A 139 -16.45 -1.80 -4.15
C ILE A 139 -15.04 -1.51 -3.63
N GLU A 140 -14.51 -0.32 -3.91
CA GLU A 140 -13.16 0.11 -3.53
C GLU A 140 -12.99 0.30 -2.01
N TRP A 141 -14.07 0.56 -1.27
CA TRP A 141 -14.04 0.65 0.19
C TRP A 141 -13.70 -0.70 0.85
N ALA A 142 -14.10 -1.82 0.24
CA ALA A 142 -13.83 -3.15 0.75
C ALA A 142 -12.34 -3.51 0.68
N GLN A 143 -11.57 -2.74 -0.10
CA GLN A 143 -10.12 -2.90 -0.24
C GLN A 143 -9.35 -2.37 0.98
N TRP A 144 -10.01 -1.60 1.85
CA TRP A 144 -9.46 -1.05 3.10
C TRP A 144 -9.91 -1.82 4.36
N VAL A 145 -10.73 -2.86 4.22
CA VAL A 145 -11.16 -3.70 5.34
C VAL A 145 -10.12 -4.80 5.53
N PRO A 146 -9.37 -4.80 6.65
CA PRO A 146 -8.32 -5.79 6.93
C PRO A 146 -8.87 -7.19 7.18
#